data_AF-A0A4Q6EL49-F1
#
_entry.id   AF-A0A4Q6EL49-F1
#
_cell.length_a   1.000
_cell.length_b   1.000
_cell.length_c   1.000
_cell.angle_alpha   90.00
_cell.angle_beta   90.00
_cell.angle_gamma   90.00
#
_symmetry.space_group_name_H-M   'P 1'
#
loop_
_entity.id
_entity.type
_entity.pdbx_description
1 polymer ?
#
loop_
_entity_poly.entity_id
_entity_poly.type
_entity_poly.pdbx_seq_one_letter_code
_entity_poly.pdbx_strand_id
1 'polypeptide(L)'
;MKTFLEYLYRSGKVEAVALARAQVEQLAKLRTALEIVQAENLIAPADLIEALLVQEEKSISFKEACSQAGLWNEAVASAVAATQAKERIPLLDLLLAQGALSREELTTLHLSFTGALAEPTLSAPAAPAPTVATASSSCPLTGDSLIDESLQTAWGLLQIEADAGACVHA
;
A
#
# COMPACT_ATOMS: atom_id res chain seq x y z
N MET A 1 0.79 -4.23 14.33
CA MET A 1 0.08 -3.02 13.84
C MET A 1 -1.00 -3.53 12.88
N LYS A 2 -2.27 -3.13 13.02
CA LYS A 2 -3.32 -3.62 12.09
C LYS A 2 -3.25 -2.83 10.80
N THR A 3 -3.24 -3.49 9.65
CA THR A 3 -3.30 -2.79 8.35
C THR A 3 -4.71 -2.24 8.12
N PHE A 4 -4.84 -1.19 7.31
CA PHE A 4 -6.15 -0.62 6.99
C PHE A 4 -7.07 -1.66 6.32
N LEU A 5 -6.52 -2.53 5.46
CA LEU A 5 -7.25 -3.63 4.83
C LEU A 5 -7.77 -4.65 5.86
N GLU A 6 -6.95 -5.00 6.85
CA GLU A 6 -7.37 -5.88 7.94
C GLU A 6 -8.50 -5.24 8.77
N TYR A 7 -8.45 -3.93 8.98
CA TYR A 7 -9.53 -3.18 9.61
C TYR A 7 -10.83 -3.22 8.78
N LEU A 8 -10.76 -3.01 7.46
CA LEU A 8 -11.93 -3.08 6.57
C LEU A 8 -12.59 -4.46 6.59
N TYR A 9 -11.79 -5.52 6.61
CA TYR A 9 -12.29 -6.89 6.72
C TYR A 9 -12.93 -7.16 8.10
N ARG A 10 -12.21 -6.87 9.19
CA ARG A 10 -12.68 -7.16 10.55
C ARG A 10 -13.88 -6.31 10.97
N SER A 11 -14.06 -5.12 10.39
CA SER A 11 -15.23 -4.26 10.61
C SER A 11 -16.46 -4.66 9.79
N GLY A 12 -16.36 -5.73 8.98
CA GLY A 12 -17.44 -6.22 8.13
C GLY A 12 -17.79 -5.25 6.99
N LYS A 13 -16.90 -4.31 6.68
CA LYS A 13 -17.12 -3.30 5.63
C LYS A 13 -16.76 -3.83 4.25
N VAL A 14 -15.91 -4.85 4.19
CA VAL A 14 -15.57 -5.57 2.96
C VAL A 14 -15.73 -7.06 3.23
N GLU A 15 -16.47 -7.73 2.37
CA GLU A 15 -16.60 -9.18 2.42
C GLU A 15 -15.29 -9.88 2.03
N ALA A 16 -15.02 -11.04 2.64
CA ALA A 16 -13.86 -11.86 2.33
C ALA A 16 -13.73 -12.16 0.82
N VAL A 17 -14.87 -12.40 0.17
CA VAL A 17 -14.93 -12.72 -1.26
C VAL A 17 -14.50 -11.54 -2.12
N ALA A 18 -14.93 -10.31 -1.79
CA ALA A 18 -14.52 -9.11 -2.50
C ALA A 18 -13.02 -8.84 -2.34
N LEU A 19 -12.50 -9.01 -1.12
CA LEU A 19 -11.06 -8.87 -0.85
C LEU A 19 -10.24 -9.90 -1.64
N ALA A 20 -10.65 -11.17 -1.61
CA ALA A 20 -9.99 -12.23 -2.36
C ALA A 20 -10.01 -11.97 -3.87
N ARG A 21 -11.16 -11.51 -4.39
CA ARG A 21 -11.30 -11.16 -5.81
C ARG A 21 -10.37 -10.02 -6.22
N ALA A 22 -10.33 -8.94 -5.43
CA ALA A 22 -9.42 -7.83 -5.66
C ALA A 22 -7.95 -8.28 -5.64
N GLN A 23 -7.59 -9.19 -4.72
CA GLN A 23 -6.22 -9.69 -4.64
C GLN A 23 -5.85 -10.59 -5.82
N VAL A 24 -6.74 -11.48 -6.25
CA VAL A 24 -6.55 -12.29 -7.47
C VAL A 24 -6.42 -11.39 -8.70
N GLU A 25 -7.26 -10.37 -8.82
CA GLU A 25 -7.20 -9.42 -9.93
C GLU A 25 -5.88 -8.62 -9.95
N GLN A 26 -5.39 -8.20 -8.78
CA GLN A 26 -4.10 -7.55 -8.66
C GLN A 26 -2.96 -8.47 -9.12
N LEU A 27 -2.96 -9.72 -8.66
CA LEU A 27 -1.94 -10.71 -9.00
C LEU A 27 -1.98 -11.07 -10.49
N ALA A 28 -3.16 -11.17 -11.09
CA ALA A 28 -3.32 -11.48 -12.51
C ALA A 28 -2.76 -10.40 -13.44
N LYS A 29 -2.63 -9.15 -12.96
CA LYS A 29 -2.10 -8.03 -13.74
C LYS A 29 -0.61 -7.79 -13.51
N LEU A 30 -0.04 -8.36 -12.44
CA LEU A 30 1.36 -8.21 -12.13
C LEU A 30 2.20 -9.16 -12.98
N ARG A 31 3.17 -8.60 -13.71
CA ARG A 31 4.16 -9.41 -14.41
C ARG A 31 5.01 -10.19 -13.41
N THR A 32 5.28 -11.43 -13.77
CA THR A 32 6.21 -12.29 -13.04
C THR A 32 7.64 -11.75 -13.13
N ALA A 33 8.49 -12.12 -12.19
CA ALA A 33 9.90 -11.73 -12.22
C ALA A 33 10.60 -12.16 -13.53
N LEU A 34 10.24 -13.32 -14.07
CA LEU A 34 10.73 -13.84 -15.35
C LEU A 34 10.37 -12.91 -16.51
N GLU A 35 9.09 -12.54 -16.62
CA GLU A 35 8.61 -11.65 -17.70
C GLU A 35 9.27 -10.27 -17.64
N ILE A 36 9.52 -9.75 -16.43
CA ILE A 36 10.20 -8.46 -16.24
C ILE A 36 11.67 -8.58 -16.66
N VAL A 37 12.38 -9.59 -16.16
CA VAL A 37 13.79 -9.84 -16.51
C VAL A 37 13.98 -9.99 -18.02
N GLN A 38 13.08 -10.71 -18.68
CA GLN A 38 13.10 -10.89 -20.13
C GLN A 38 12.82 -9.57 -20.86
N ALA A 39 11.75 -8.85 -20.49
CA ALA A 39 11.33 -7.63 -21.17
C ALA A 39 12.37 -6.50 -21.05
N GLU A 40 13.04 -6.41 -19.89
CA GLU A 40 14.05 -5.39 -19.62
C GLU A 40 15.48 -5.83 -19.98
N ASN A 41 15.66 -7.05 -20.50
CA ASN A 41 16.95 -7.64 -20.85
C ASN A 41 17.97 -7.59 -19.68
N LEU A 42 17.51 -7.87 -18.47
CA LEU A 42 18.34 -7.78 -17.26
C LEU A 42 19.33 -8.95 -17.13
N ILE A 43 19.01 -10.09 -17.75
CA ILE A 43 19.83 -11.30 -17.77
C ILE A 43 19.93 -11.76 -19.24
N ALA A 44 21.09 -12.29 -19.63
CA ALA A 44 21.26 -12.79 -20.99
C ALA A 44 20.33 -13.98 -21.26
N PRO A 45 19.80 -14.14 -22.49
CA PRO A 45 18.86 -15.22 -22.80
C PRO A 45 19.42 -16.63 -22.54
N ALA A 46 20.73 -16.84 -22.72
CA ALA A 46 21.37 -18.13 -22.43
C ALA A 46 21.32 -18.45 -20.93
N ASP A 47 21.74 -17.50 -20.10
CA ASP A 47 21.73 -17.62 -18.63
C ASP A 47 20.30 -17.75 -18.08
N LEU A 48 19.32 -17.12 -18.75
CA LEU A 48 17.91 -17.24 -18.41
C LEU A 48 17.40 -18.67 -18.60
N ILE A 49 17.79 -19.33 -19.69
CA ILE A 49 17.43 -20.73 -19.95
C ILE A 49 18.06 -21.64 -18.90
N GLU A 50 19.33 -21.41 -18.53
CA GLU A 50 19.99 -22.17 -17.47
C GLU A 50 19.24 -22.04 -16.13
N ALA A 51 18.84 -20.82 -15.77
CA ALA A 51 18.04 -20.60 -14.55
C ALA A 51 16.69 -21.33 -14.60
N LEU A 52 16.01 -21.34 -15.75
CA LEU A 52 14.74 -22.07 -15.91
C LEU A 52 14.92 -23.59 -15.82
N LEU A 53 16.01 -24.13 -16.35
CA LEU A 53 16.32 -25.56 -16.21
C LEU A 53 16.56 -25.93 -14.74
N VAL A 54 17.30 -25.11 -13.99
CA VAL A 54 17.52 -25.31 -12.55
C VAL A 54 16.21 -25.20 -11.76
N GLN A 55 15.33 -24.27 -12.15
CA GLN A 55 14.01 -24.11 -11.56
C GLN A 55 13.17 -25.38 -11.72
N GLU A 56 13.12 -25.94 -12.93
CA GLU A 56 12.39 -27.17 -13.27
C GLU A 56 12.96 -28.37 -12.51
N GLU A 57 14.28 -28.56 -12.58
CA GLU A 57 14.97 -29.71 -11.96
C GLU A 57 14.79 -29.73 -10.44
N LYS A 58 14.85 -28.57 -9.79
CA LYS A 58 14.81 -28.46 -8.33
C LYS A 58 13.43 -28.11 -7.77
N SER A 59 12.45 -27.82 -8.64
CA SER A 59 11.11 -27.36 -8.24
C SER A 59 11.15 -26.16 -7.27
N ILE A 60 12.04 -25.20 -7.55
CA ILE A 60 12.23 -23.98 -6.74
C ILE A 60 11.62 -22.77 -7.44
N SER A 61 11.63 -21.61 -6.79
CA SER A 61 11.19 -20.35 -7.43
C SER A 61 12.24 -19.83 -8.43
N PHE A 62 11.79 -19.05 -9.42
CA PHE A 62 12.67 -18.41 -10.40
C PHE A 62 13.77 -17.55 -9.73
N LYS A 63 13.39 -16.75 -8.72
CA LYS A 63 14.31 -15.91 -7.94
C LYS A 63 15.42 -16.75 -7.30
N GLU A 64 15.07 -17.89 -6.70
CA GLU A 64 16.03 -18.80 -6.08
C GLU A 64 16.93 -19.46 -7.12
N ALA A 65 16.38 -19.88 -8.26
CA ALA A 65 17.17 -20.45 -9.35
C ALA A 65 18.20 -19.44 -9.89
N CYS A 66 17.79 -18.20 -10.15
CA CYS A 66 18.71 -17.12 -10.54
C CYS A 66 19.73 -16.81 -9.44
N SER A 67 19.34 -16.88 -8.17
CA SER A 67 20.25 -16.65 -7.04
C SER A 67 21.33 -17.74 -6.94
N GLN A 68 20.96 -19.01 -7.15
CA GLN A 68 21.91 -20.13 -7.16
C GLN A 68 22.89 -20.06 -8.34
N ALA A 69 22.44 -19.53 -9.47
CA ALA A 69 23.28 -19.28 -10.65
C ALA A 69 24.13 -17.99 -10.54
N GLY A 70 23.99 -17.20 -9.47
CA GLY A 70 24.69 -15.92 -9.31
C GLY A 70 24.19 -14.81 -10.23
N LEU A 71 23.02 -14.99 -10.85
CA LEU A 71 22.41 -14.06 -11.79
C LEU A 71 21.51 -13.02 -11.09
N TRP A 72 21.07 -13.31 -9.87
CA TRP A 72 20.21 -12.42 -9.09
C TRP A 72 21.03 -11.46 -8.22
N ASN A 73 21.41 -10.32 -8.78
CA ASN A 73 22.13 -9.25 -8.07
C ASN A 73 21.19 -8.12 -7.61
N GLU A 74 21.72 -7.16 -6.84
CA GLU A 74 20.95 -6.02 -6.32
C GLU A 74 20.34 -5.15 -7.43
N ALA A 75 21.04 -4.97 -8.56
CA ALA A 75 20.52 -4.20 -9.69
C ALA A 75 19.29 -4.88 -10.33
N VAL A 76 19.35 -6.20 -10.53
CA VAL A 76 18.21 -6.99 -11.03
C VAL A 76 17.05 -6.94 -10.03
N ALA A 77 17.33 -7.17 -8.74
CA ALA A 77 16.31 -7.14 -7.70
C ALA A 77 15.61 -5.77 -7.62
N SER A 78 16.38 -4.68 -7.66
CA SER A 78 15.87 -3.32 -7.65
C SER A 78 15.05 -3.00 -8.91
N ALA A 79 15.50 -3.41 -10.09
CA ALA A 79 14.77 -3.20 -11.33
C ALA A 79 13.42 -3.93 -11.32
N VAL A 80 13.41 -5.21 -10.92
CA VAL A 80 12.18 -6.00 -10.80
C VAL A 80 11.21 -5.38 -9.79
N ALA A 81 11.70 -5.01 -8.60
CA ALA A 81 10.87 -4.37 -7.57
C ALA A 81 10.30 -3.02 -8.04
N ALA A 82 11.10 -2.20 -8.73
CA ALA A 82 10.66 -0.92 -9.27
C ALA A 82 9.57 -1.09 -10.34
N THR A 83 9.71 -2.08 -11.21
CA THR A 83 8.71 -2.36 -12.26
C THR A 83 7.42 -2.91 -11.66
N GLN A 84 7.51 -3.85 -10.71
CA GLN A 84 6.32 -4.33 -10.00
C GLN A 84 5.62 -3.21 -9.23
N ALA A 85 6.36 -2.31 -8.59
CA ALA A 85 5.77 -1.18 -7.87
C ALA A 85 5.03 -0.20 -8.80
N LYS A 86 5.53 0.01 -10.03
CA LYS A 86 4.87 0.85 -11.04
C LYS A 86 3.59 0.23 -11.60
N GLU A 87 3.57 -1.09 -11.76
CA GLU A 87 2.43 -1.82 -12.34
C GLU A 87 1.39 -2.21 -11.30
N ARG A 88 1.77 -2.23 -10.02
CA ARG A 88 0.89 -2.61 -8.93
C ARG A 88 -0.25 -1.61 -8.80
N ILE A 89 -1.45 -2.10 -9.08
CA ILE A 89 -2.68 -1.38 -8.75
C ILE A 89 -2.94 -1.53 -7.25
N PRO A 90 -3.18 -0.44 -6.51
CA PRO A 90 -3.55 -0.52 -5.10
C PRO A 90 -4.84 -1.32 -4.89
N LEU A 91 -4.86 -2.19 -3.87
CA LEU A 91 -6.03 -3.01 -3.52
C LEU A 91 -7.29 -2.17 -3.26
N LEU A 92 -7.15 -0.97 -2.69
CA LEU A 92 -8.27 -0.07 -2.45
C LEU A 92 -8.95 0.36 -3.75
N ASP A 93 -8.16 0.64 -4.80
CA ASP A 93 -8.70 1.06 -6.10
C ASP A 93 -9.48 -0.08 -6.77
N LEU A 94 -9.01 -1.32 -6.59
CA LEU A 94 -9.73 -2.50 -7.06
C LEU A 94 -11.05 -2.71 -6.31
N LEU A 95 -11.06 -2.52 -4.99
CA LEU A 95 -12.28 -2.61 -4.18
C LEU A 95 -13.31 -1.54 -4.56
N LEU A 96 -12.85 -0.31 -4.87
CA LEU A 96 -13.70 0.77 -5.39
C LEU A 96 -14.25 0.41 -6.79
N ALA A 97 -13.41 -0.10 -7.69
CA ALA A 97 -13.81 -0.47 -9.05
C ALA A 97 -14.81 -1.62 -9.08
N GLN A 98 -14.72 -2.55 -8.13
CA GLN A 98 -15.66 -3.67 -7.95
C GLN A 98 -16.99 -3.24 -7.29
N GLY A 99 -17.10 -1.99 -6.83
CA GLY A 99 -18.27 -1.49 -6.11
C GLY A 99 -18.41 -2.08 -4.70
N ALA A 100 -17.37 -2.73 -4.18
CA ALA A 100 -17.36 -3.29 -2.82
C ALA A 100 -17.23 -2.20 -1.75
N LEU A 101 -16.73 -1.03 -2.14
CA LEU A 101 -16.64 0.19 -1.34
C LEU A 101 -16.97 1.40 -2.21
N SER A 102 -17.58 2.41 -1.62
CA SER A 102 -17.68 3.74 -2.21
C SER A 102 -16.55 4.66 -1.71
N ARG A 103 -16.27 5.73 -2.46
CA ARG A 103 -15.29 6.74 -2.04
C ARG A 103 -15.69 7.44 -0.73
N GLU A 104 -16.99 7.63 -0.51
CA GLU A 104 -17.54 8.26 0.70
C GLU A 104 -17.36 7.37 1.95
N GLU A 105 -17.55 6.06 1.79
CA GLU A 105 -17.29 5.11 2.88
C GLU A 105 -15.81 5.02 3.21
N LEU A 106 -14.95 5.06 2.20
CA LEU A 106 -13.51 4.95 2.38
C LEU A 106 -12.94 6.13 3.17
N THR A 107 -13.37 7.37 2.90
CA THR A 107 -12.94 8.55 3.68
C THR A 107 -13.42 8.47 5.13
N THR A 108 -14.68 8.08 5.35
CA THR A 108 -15.25 7.91 6.70
C THR A 108 -14.52 6.83 7.49
N LEU A 109 -14.22 5.70 6.86
CA LEU A 109 -13.49 4.59 7.47
C LEU A 109 -12.03 4.94 7.74
N HIS A 110 -11.41 5.71 6.86
CA HIS A 110 -10.05 6.20 7.07
C HIS A 110 -9.96 7.13 8.28
N LEU A 111 -10.89 8.08 8.41
CA LEU A 111 -10.98 8.97 9.58
C LEU A 111 -11.24 8.20 10.89
N SER A 112 -12.06 7.14 10.80
CA SER A 112 -12.33 6.24 11.93
C SER A 112 -11.09 5.43 12.33
N PHE A 113 -10.29 5.02 11.35
CA PHE A 113 -9.07 4.23 11.55
C PHE A 113 -7.90 5.07 12.10
N THR A 114 -7.76 6.32 11.66
CA THR A 114 -6.72 7.25 12.15
C THR A 114 -7.09 7.92 13.48
N GLY A 115 -8.30 7.71 13.98
CA GLY A 115 -8.79 8.34 15.22
C GLY A 115 -9.08 9.83 15.08
N ALA A 116 -9.19 10.35 13.86
CA ALA A 116 -9.45 11.76 13.58
C ALA A 116 -10.92 12.18 13.80
N LEU A 117 -11.83 11.22 14.04
CA LEU A 117 -13.14 11.51 14.62
C LEU A 117 -12.95 11.77 16.12
N ALA A 118 -12.39 12.93 16.44
CA ALA A 118 -12.53 13.53 17.76
C ALA A 118 -14.03 13.61 18.08
N GLU A 119 -14.39 13.07 19.24
CA GLU A 119 -15.75 13.09 19.77
C GLU A 119 -16.37 14.49 19.60
N PRO A 120 -17.66 14.62 19.21
CA PRO A 120 -18.36 15.87 19.39
C PRO A 120 -18.38 16.12 20.90
N THR A 121 -17.58 17.07 21.38
CA THR A 121 -17.62 17.55 22.76
C THR A 121 -18.96 18.22 23.00
N LEU A 122 -19.96 17.39 23.32
CA LEU A 122 -21.12 17.76 24.11
C LEU A 122 -20.61 18.19 25.49
N SER A 123 -20.35 19.48 25.63
CA SER A 123 -20.38 20.14 26.93
C SER A 123 -20.92 21.56 26.75
N ALA A 124 -22.25 21.65 26.77
CA ALA A 124 -22.89 22.83 27.36
C ALA A 124 -22.93 22.60 28.88
N PRO A 125 -22.75 23.64 29.70
CA PRO A 125 -23.94 24.42 30.04
C PRO A 125 -23.74 25.94 30.12
N ALA A 126 -24.78 26.63 29.66
CA ALA A 126 -25.37 27.89 30.11
C ALA A 126 -24.57 28.87 31.03
N ALA A 127 -24.30 30.06 30.44
CA ALA A 127 -24.55 31.44 30.93
C ALA A 127 -23.78 32.00 32.15
N PRO A 128 -23.73 33.34 32.39
CA PRO A 128 -24.08 34.52 31.57
C PRO A 128 -22.90 35.54 31.39
N ALA A 129 -23.11 36.53 30.52
CA ALA A 129 -22.21 37.69 30.32
C ALA A 129 -22.02 38.54 31.60
N PRO A 130 -20.90 39.28 31.73
CA PRO A 130 -20.96 40.72 31.42
C PRO A 130 -19.68 41.36 30.82
N THR A 131 -19.89 42.24 29.83
CA THR A 131 -19.51 43.68 29.79
C THR A 131 -18.03 44.15 29.99
N VAL A 132 -17.47 44.67 28.88
CA VAL A 132 -16.68 45.94 28.71
C VAL A 132 -15.13 45.96 28.65
N ALA A 133 -14.69 46.48 27.49
CA ALA A 133 -13.56 47.37 27.15
C ALA A 133 -12.09 46.91 27.10
N THR A 134 -11.62 46.85 25.85
CA THR A 134 -10.49 47.60 25.24
C THR A 134 -9.11 47.60 25.92
N ALA A 135 -8.13 46.97 25.26
CA ALA A 135 -6.88 47.63 24.86
C ALA A 135 -6.10 46.76 23.85
N SER A 136 -5.58 47.44 22.83
CA SER A 136 -4.73 46.96 21.74
C SER A 136 -3.44 46.29 22.22
N SER A 137 -2.90 45.33 21.45
CA SER A 137 -1.49 45.36 21.00
C SER A 137 -1.11 44.12 20.16
N SER A 138 -0.34 44.40 19.11
CA SER A 138 0.77 43.60 18.54
C SER A 138 0.55 42.29 17.77
N CYS A 139 0.88 42.43 16.47
CA CYS A 139 1.71 41.55 15.63
C CYS A 139 1.07 40.37 14.88
N PRO A 140 1.49 40.17 13.60
CA PRO A 140 0.92 39.17 12.72
C PRO A 140 1.67 37.84 12.87
N LEU A 141 0.94 36.74 12.96
CA LEU A 141 1.48 35.40 12.71
C LEU A 141 0.53 34.65 11.78
N THR A 142 1.15 34.13 10.72
CA THR A 142 0.84 32.86 10.04
C THR A 142 -0.55 32.69 9.38
N GLY A 143 -0.51 32.65 8.07
CA GLY A 143 -1.36 31.83 7.18
C GLY A 143 -0.63 31.81 5.83
N ASP A 144 -0.58 30.76 5.03
CA ASP A 144 -1.25 29.47 5.01
C ASP A 144 -0.49 28.73 3.89
N SER A 145 0.08 27.55 4.17
CA SER A 145 0.37 26.50 3.16
C SER A 145 1.19 25.39 3.81
N LEU A 146 0.54 24.53 4.58
CA LEU A 146 1.04 23.18 4.88
C LEU A 146 -0.12 22.20 4.80
N ILE A 147 -0.73 22.13 3.62
CA ILE A 147 -1.58 21.01 3.23
C ILE A 147 -1.02 20.51 1.91
N ASP A 148 0.11 19.79 1.92
CA ASP A 148 0.47 18.96 0.77
C ASP A 148 1.47 17.83 1.07
N GLU A 149 2.28 17.88 2.13
CA GLU A 149 3.32 16.84 2.31
C GLU A 149 2.89 15.60 3.09
N SER A 150 1.84 15.66 3.94
CA SER A 150 1.49 14.54 4.82
C SER A 150 0.74 13.39 4.13
N LEU A 151 0.12 13.65 2.96
CA LEU A 151 -0.56 12.62 2.17
C LEU A 151 0.41 11.78 1.33
N GLN A 152 1.56 12.33 0.94
CA GLN A 152 2.58 11.58 0.21
C GLN A 152 3.34 10.60 1.12
N THR A 153 3.56 10.95 2.40
CA THR A 153 4.27 10.07 3.33
C THR A 153 3.46 8.84 3.73
N ALA A 154 2.13 8.96 3.78
CA ALA A 154 1.24 7.83 4.09
C ALA A 154 1.20 6.77 2.98
N TRP A 155 1.45 7.16 1.72
CA TRP A 155 1.53 6.24 0.59
C TRP A 155 2.87 5.48 0.52
N GLY A 156 3.96 6.05 1.03
CA GLY A 156 5.30 5.44 0.97
C GLY A 156 5.57 4.33 2.00
N LEU A 157 4.81 4.26 3.10
CA LEU A 157 5.05 3.29 4.18
C LEU A 157 4.44 1.90 3.94
N LEU A 158 3.68 1.71 2.86
CA LEU A 158 3.11 0.42 2.44
C LEU A 158 4.10 -0.45 1.63
N GLN A 159 5.36 -0.02 1.51
CA GLN A 159 6.34 -0.58 0.57
C GLN A 159 7.31 -1.61 1.18
N ILE A 160 7.22 -1.95 2.47
CA ILE A 160 8.28 -2.74 3.15
C ILE A 160 7.88 -4.17 3.56
N GLU A 161 6.60 -4.57 3.60
CA GLU A 161 6.21 -5.87 4.16
C GLU A 161 5.74 -6.93 3.13
N ALA A 162 6.40 -7.04 1.97
CA ALA A 162 6.04 -8.06 0.96
C ALA A 162 7.13 -9.11 0.66
N ASP A 163 8.23 -9.18 1.42
CA ASP A 163 9.31 -10.18 1.19
C ASP A 163 9.59 -11.06 2.42
N ALA A 164 8.62 -11.26 3.31
CA ALA A 164 8.73 -12.19 4.44
C ALA A 164 7.49 -13.07 4.55
N GLY A 165 7.50 -14.23 3.87
CA GLY A 165 6.58 -15.32 4.21
C GLY A 165 6.00 -16.08 3.03
N ALA A 166 6.84 -16.86 2.34
CA ALA A 166 6.38 -18.01 1.57
C ALA A 166 7.34 -19.20 1.80
N CYS A 167 7.47 -19.59 3.07
CA CYS A 167 7.76 -20.96 3.45
C CYS A 167 6.50 -21.46 4.17
N VAL A 168 5.89 -22.55 3.67
CA VAL A 168 5.29 -23.68 4.42
C VAL A 168 4.38 -24.49 3.49
N HIS A 169 4.88 -25.69 3.16
CA HIS A 169 4.24 -27.00 2.93
C HIS A 169 2.77 -27.12 2.52
N ALA A 170 2.55 -27.81 1.40
CA ALA A 170 2.02 -29.19 1.40
C ALA A 170 2.52 -29.94 0.16
#